data_AF-A0A842IW94-F1
#
_entry.id   AF-A0A842IW94-F1
#
_cell.length_a   1.000
_cell.length_b   1.000
_cell.length_c   1.000
_cell.angle_alpha   90.00
_cell.angle_beta   90.00
_cell.angle_gamma   90.00
#
_symmetry.space_group_name_H-M   'P 1'
#
loop_
_entity.id
_entity.type
_entity.pdbx_description
1 polymer ?
#
loop_
_entity_poly.entity_id
_entity_poly.type
_entity_poly.pdbx_seq_one_letter_code
_entity_poly.pdbx_strand_id
1 'polypeptide(L)' 'MEEIIEELKRLRDNNMKISMKQLQTYCNEKKVPYPVLFRQINIENLWKVIVK' A
#
# COMPACT_ATOMS: atom_id res chain seq x y z
N MET A 1 -8.17 -3.43 8.46
CA MET A 1 -6.73 -3.09 8.46
C MET A 1 -5.92 -4.20 7.77
N GLU A 2 -6.17 -5.47 8.11
CA GLU A 2 -5.57 -6.63 7.42
C GLU A 2 -5.88 -6.71 5.91
N GLU A 3 -7.12 -6.40 5.49
CA GLU A 3 -7.53 -6.37 4.07
C GLU A 3 -6.60 -5.53 3.17
N ILE A 4 -6.16 -4.36 3.65
CA ILE A 4 -5.31 -3.44 2.85
C ILE A 4 -3.90 -3.99 2.71
N ILE A 5 -3.40 -4.64 3.77
CA ILE A 5 -2.08 -5.27 3.75
C ILE A 5 -2.11 -6.46 2.79
N GLU A 6 -3.20 -7.23 2.79
CA GLU A 6 -3.40 -8.33 1.84
C GLU A 6 -3.47 -7.83 0.39
N GLU A 7 -4.24 -6.77 0.12
CA GLU A 7 -4.30 -6.14 -1.21
C GLU A 7 -2.93 -5.64 -1.67
N LEU A 8 -2.18 -4.96 -0.81
CA LEU A 8 -0.83 -4.48 -1.13
C LEU A 8 0.15 -5.63 -1.34
N LYS A 9 0.03 -6.72 -0.57
CA LYS A 9 0.79 -7.95 -0.79
C LYS A 9 0.43 -8.61 -2.12
N ARG A 10 -0.85 -8.64 -2.49
CA ARG A 10 -1.31 -9.17 -3.79
C ARG A 10 -0.80 -8.34 -4.96
N LEU A 11 -0.87 -7.01 -4.87
CA LEU A 11 -0.33 -6.11 -5.88
C LEU A 11 1.17 -6.35 -6.07
N ARG A 12 1.91 -6.50 -4.97
CA ARG A 12 3.32 -6.89 -4.99
C ARG A 12 3.54 -8.27 -5.65
N ASP A 13 2.79 -9.29 -5.25
CA ASP A 13 2.91 -10.65 -5.79
C ASP A 13 2.63 -10.71 -7.30
N ASN A 14 1.68 -9.89 -7.77
CA ASN A 14 1.35 -9.73 -9.18
C ASN A 14 2.27 -8.75 -9.92
N ASN A 15 3.31 -8.22 -9.23
CA ASN A 15 4.23 -7.21 -9.76
C ASN A 15 3.52 -5.94 -10.31
N MET A 16 2.29 -5.68 -9.83
CA MET A 16 1.49 -4.53 -10.20
C MET A 16 1.94 -3.33 -9.39
N LYS A 17 2.27 -2.25 -10.08
CA LYS A 17 2.69 -1.00 -9.45
C LYS A 17 1.49 -0.07 -9.31
N ILE A 18 1.28 0.47 -8.12
CA ILE A 18 0.22 1.45 -7.85
C ILE A 18 0.84 2.83 -7.70
N SER A 19 0.11 3.88 -8.04
CA SER A 19 0.59 5.24 -7.85
C SER A 19 0.36 5.69 -6.41
N MET A 20 1.22 6.60 -5.91
CA MET A 20 1.12 7.18 -4.57
C MET A 20 -0.28 7.77 -4.30
N LYS A 21 -0.89 8.39 -5.32
CA LYS A 21 -2.27 8.91 -5.27
C LYS A 21 -3.30 7.82 -5.05
N GLN A 22 -3.23 6.71 -5.79
CA GLN A 22 -4.17 5.61 -5.60
C GLN A 22 -4.04 4.99 -4.21
N LEU A 23 -2.81 4.82 -3.72
CA LEU A 23 -2.61 4.35 -2.36
C LEU A 23 -3.18 5.34 -1.33
N GLN A 24 -2.97 6.64 -1.50
CA GLN A 24 -3.56 7.66 -0.62
C GLN A 24 -5.09 7.63 -0.65
N THR A 25 -5.70 7.58 -1.84
CA THR A 25 -7.17 7.47 -1.97
C THR A 25 -7.68 6.23 -1.25
N TYR A 26 -7.04 5.07 -1.48
CA TYR A 26 -7.45 3.81 -0.86
C TYR A 26 -7.31 3.82 0.66
N CYS A 27 -6.22 4.42 1.18
CA CYS A 27 -6.04 4.63 2.61
C CYS A 27 -7.12 5.55 3.19
N ASN A 28 -7.44 6.63 2.48
CA ASN A 28 -8.40 7.63 2.92
C ASN A 28 -9.84 7.07 2.93
N GLU A 29 -10.23 6.32 1.89
CA GLU A 29 -11.54 5.63 1.81
C GLU A 29 -11.72 4.62 2.94
N LYS A 30 -10.67 3.84 3.24
CA LYS A 30 -10.70 2.85 4.33
C LYS A 30 -10.42 3.47 5.71
N LYS A 31 -10.25 4.80 5.82
CA LYS A 31 -9.85 5.53 7.04
C LYS A 31 -8.61 4.94 7.73
N VAL A 32 -7.69 4.38 6.96
CA VAL A 32 -6.44 3.85 7.47
C VAL A 32 -5.37 4.95 7.39
N PRO A 33 -4.72 5.30 8.50
CA PRO A 33 -3.64 6.27 8.46
C PRO A 33 -2.51 5.69 7.60
N TYR A 34 -2.17 6.39 6.53
CA TYR A 34 -1.03 6.09 5.67
C TYR A 34 0.23 5.65 6.46
N PRO A 35 0.67 6.35 7.53
CA PRO A 35 1.85 5.94 8.31
C PRO A 35 1.73 4.58 9.03
N VAL A 36 0.51 4.08 9.31
CA VAL A 36 0.31 2.76 9.93
C VAL A 36 0.64 1.64 8.95
N LEU A 37 0.34 1.82 7.66
CA LEU A 37 0.68 0.85 6.62
C LEU A 37 2.20 0.73 6.42
N PHE A 38 2.94 1.82 6.54
CA PHE A 38 4.41 1.82 6.49
C PHE A 38 5.02 1.11 7.69
N ARG A 39 4.31 1.05 8.82
CA ARG A 39 4.77 0.34 10.01
C ARG A 39 4.56 -1.18 9.89
N GLN A 40 3.52 -1.61 9.18
CA GLN A 40 3.19 -3.03 9.01
C GLN A 40 3.81 -3.65 7.74
N ILE A 41 3.93 -2.87 6.67
CA ILE A 41 4.62 -3.29 5.46
C ILE A 41 5.99 -2.64 5.48
N ASN A 42 7.03 -3.47 5.47
CA ASN A 42 8.41 -3.02 5.43
C ASN A 42 8.58 -1.96 4.33
N ILE A 43 8.88 -0.73 4.74
CA ILE A 43 8.84 0.48 3.91
C ILE A 43 9.59 0.26 2.60
N GLU A 44 10.76 -0.37 2.70
CA GLU A 44 11.67 -0.67 1.58
C GLU A 44 11.00 -1.51 0.47
N ASN A 45 10.07 -2.39 0.83
CA ASN A 45 9.29 -3.18 -0.13
C ASN A 45 8.08 -2.41 -0.67
N LEU A 46 7.48 -1.51 0.10
CA LEU A 46 6.34 -0.69 -0.35
C LEU A 46 6.76 0.25 -1.49
N TRP A 47 7.96 0.84 -1.40
CA TRP A 47 8.52 1.70 -2.45
C TRP A 47 8.75 0.99 -3.79
N LYS A 48 8.89 -0.35 -3.80
CA LYS A 48 9.01 -1.11 -5.07
C LYS A 48 7.68 -1.21 -5.82
N VAL A 49 6.57 -1.15 -5.09
CA VAL A 49 5.21 -1.24 -5.63
C VAL A 49 4.66 0.16 -5.95
N ILE A 50 5.14 1.20 -5.25
CA ILE A 50 4.69 2.58 -5.47
C ILE A 50 5.53 3.24 -6.56
N VAL A 51 4.88 3.59 -7.68
CA VAL A 51 5.49 4.43 -8.73
C VAL A 51 5.19 5.90 -8.48
N LYS A 52 6.24 6.72 -8.67
CA LYS A 52 6.24 8.18 -8.49
C LYS A 52 5.46 8.89 -9.58
#